data_AF-A0ABC8QV28-F1
#
_entry.id   AF-A0ABC8QV28-F1
#
_cell.length_a   1.000
_cell.length_b   1.000
_cell.length_c   1.000
_cell.angle_alpha   90.00
_cell.angle_beta   90.00
_cell.angle_gamma   90.00
#
_symmetry.space_group_name_H-M   'P 1'
#
loop_
_entity.id
_entity.type
_entity.pdbx_description
1 polymer ?
#
loop_
_entity_poly.entity_id
_entity_poly.type
_entity_poly.pdbx_seq_one_letter_code
_entity_poly.pdbx_strand_id
1 'polypeptide(L)'
;MEQFKGRVPGVKVKPVDTTGAGDAFVGGILNGLATDMNLYQDEKKLREALLFANACGAITVTEKGAIPALPTKEAVLTILTEITA
;
A
#
# COMPACT_ATOMS: atom_id res chain seq x y z
N MET A 1 23.35 5.63 10.84
CA MET A 1 22.31 6.19 11.71
C MET A 1 20.98 5.94 11.03
N GLU A 2 20.00 5.32 11.70
CA GLU A 2 18.63 5.28 11.19
C GLU A 2 18.06 6.71 11.28
N GLN A 3 17.70 7.31 10.13
CA GLN A 3 17.18 8.68 10.09
C GLN A 3 15.77 8.80 10.70
N PHE A 4 14.98 7.72 10.65
CA PHE A 4 13.68 7.59 11.29
C PHE A 4 13.33 6.11 11.45
N LYS A 5 12.41 5.79 12.38
CA LYS A 5 11.85 4.45 12.60
C LYS A 5 10.38 4.55 12.95
N GLY A 6 9.57 3.56 12.56
CA GLY A 6 8.14 3.63 12.85
C GLY A 6 7.36 2.42 12.34
N ARG A 7 6.03 2.54 12.44
CA ARG A 7 5.06 1.61 11.90
C ARG A 7 3.94 2.39 11.25
N VAL A 8 3.39 1.86 10.15
CA VAL A 8 2.17 2.34 9.51
C VAL A 8 1.15 1.21 9.61
N PRO A 9 -0.04 1.46 10.19
CA PRO A 9 -1.05 0.42 10.35
C PRO A 9 -1.51 -0.11 8.99
N GLY A 10 -1.82 -1.41 8.94
CA GLY A 10 -2.47 -2.01 7.78
C GLY A 10 -3.93 -1.58 7.66
N VAL A 11 -4.50 -1.75 6.48
CA VAL A 11 -5.92 -1.51 6.23
C VAL A 11 -6.72 -2.77 6.56
N LYS A 12 -7.77 -2.63 7.38
CA LYS A 12 -8.60 -3.77 7.78
C LYS A 12 -9.56 -4.15 6.66
N VAL A 13 -9.52 -5.41 6.26
CA VAL A 13 -10.39 -6.00 5.24
C VAL A 13 -10.79 -7.42 5.66
N LYS A 14 -11.80 -7.99 5.00
CA LYS A 14 -12.13 -9.42 5.12
C LYS A 14 -11.39 -10.20 4.03
N PRO A 15 -10.38 -11.02 4.35
CA PRO A 15 -9.61 -11.73 3.32
C PRO A 15 -10.41 -12.89 2.70
N VAL A 16 -10.21 -13.09 1.40
CA VAL A 16 -10.70 -14.21 0.59
C VAL A 16 -9.54 -15.12 0.18
N ASP A 17 -8.43 -14.55 -0.27
CA ASP A 17 -7.19 -15.25 -0.67
C ASP A 17 -6.01 -14.32 -0.40
N THR A 18 -4.97 -14.77 0.31
CA THR A 18 -3.84 -13.88 0.67
C THR A 18 -2.74 -13.81 -0.39
N THR A 19 -2.88 -14.56 -1.48
CA THR A 19 -1.88 -14.66 -2.54
C THR A 19 -1.69 -13.30 -3.24
N GLY A 20 -0.44 -12.86 -3.41
CA GLY A 20 -0.10 -11.61 -4.11
C GLY A 20 -0.14 -10.34 -3.25
N ALA A 21 -0.54 -10.41 -1.98
CA ALA A 21 -0.57 -9.23 -1.10
C ALA A 21 0.79 -8.53 -0.96
N GLY A 22 1.87 -9.31 -0.87
CA GLY A 22 3.23 -8.79 -0.79
C GLY A 22 3.69 -8.13 -2.09
N ASP A 23 3.36 -8.73 -3.24
CA ASP A 23 3.68 -8.16 -4.55
C ASP A 23 2.92 -6.85 -4.77
N ALA A 24 1.66 -6.79 -4.37
CA ALA A 24 0.85 -5.58 -4.41
C ALA A 24 1.40 -4.47 -3.49
N PHE A 25 1.86 -4.83 -2.28
CA PHE A 25 2.53 -3.89 -1.38
C PHE A 25 3.81 -3.34 -2.01
N VAL A 26 4.67 -4.21 -2.54
CA VAL A 26 5.92 -3.79 -3.21
C VAL A 26 5.62 -2.91 -4.42
N GLY A 27 4.63 -3.27 -5.24
CA GLY A 27 4.15 -2.46 -6.35
C GLY A 27 3.67 -1.08 -5.91
N GLY A 28 2.97 -0.98 -4.78
CA GLY A 28 2.54 0.29 -4.18
C GLY A 28 3.72 1.18 -3.78
N ILE A 29 4.77 0.63 -3.16
CA ILE A 29 5.99 1.38 -2.83
C ILE A 29 6.74 1.81 -4.09
N LEU A 30 6.89 0.90 -5.07
CA LEU A 30 7.57 1.20 -6.33
C LEU A 30 6.86 2.29 -7.13
N ASN A 31 5.53 2.35 -7.10
CA ASN A 31 4.76 3.43 -7.70
C ASN A 31 5.11 4.81 -7.08
N GLY A 32 5.30 4.86 -5.76
CA GLY A 32 5.78 6.06 -5.07
C GLY A 32 7.21 6.43 -5.48
N LEU A 33 8.14 5.47 -5.43
CA LEU A 33 9.55 5.68 -5.78
C LEU A 33 9.76 6.09 -7.25
N ALA A 34 8.96 5.53 -8.15
CA ALA A 34 8.99 5.90 -9.57
C ALA A 34 8.59 7.37 -9.80
N THR A 35 7.83 7.97 -8.88
CA THR A 35 7.43 9.38 -8.92
C THR A 35 8.43 10.28 -8.18
N ASP A 36 8.96 9.82 -7.05
CA ASP A 36 9.93 10.54 -6.22
C ASP A 36 10.99 9.56 -5.67
N MET A 37 12.15 9.53 -6.30
CA MET A 37 13.27 8.68 -5.89
C MET A 37 13.84 9.05 -4.51
N ASN A 38 13.50 10.22 -3.95
CA ASN A 38 13.94 10.65 -2.63
C ASN A 38 12.83 10.50 -1.57
N LEU A 39 11.69 9.86 -1.88
CA LEU A 39 10.57 9.76 -0.93
C LEU A 39 11.00 9.17 0.42
N TYR A 40 11.97 8.24 0.43
CA TYR A 40 12.47 7.60 1.64
C TYR A 40 13.36 8.51 2.50
N GLN A 41 13.66 9.73 2.06
CA GLN A 41 14.40 10.70 2.87
C GLN A 41 13.46 11.64 3.65
N ASP A 42 12.16 11.59 3.35
CA ASP A 42 11.11 12.38 4.01
C ASP A 42 10.16 11.42 4.74
N GLU A 43 10.14 11.49 6.08
CA GLU A 43 9.33 10.58 6.89
C GLU A 43 7.83 10.66 6.55
N LYS A 44 7.32 11.86 6.25
CA LYS A 44 5.89 12.05 5.94
C LYS A 44 5.55 11.39 4.61
N LYS A 45 6.33 11.67 3.55
CA LYS A 45 6.15 11.04 2.24
C LYS A 45 6.27 9.52 2.32
N LEU A 46 7.23 9.02 3.10
CA LEU A 46 7.40 7.59 3.31
C LEU A 46 6.19 6.97 4.02
N ARG A 47 5.64 7.61 5.04
CA ARG A 47 4.43 7.13 5.72
C ARG A 47 3.22 7.09 4.79
N GLU A 48 3.05 8.10 3.93
CA GLU A 48 1.99 8.15 2.92
C GLU A 48 2.15 7.02 1.88
N ALA A 49 3.37 6.79 1.38
CA ALA A 49 3.66 5.70 0.46
C ALA A 49 3.45 4.31 1.10
N LEU A 50 3.85 4.14 2.36
CA LEU A 50 3.60 2.91 3.12
C LEU A 50 2.11 2.67 3.35
N LEU A 51 1.33 3.72 3.60
CA LEU A 51 -0.11 3.61 3.77
C LEU A 51 -0.79 3.20 2.44
N PHE A 52 -0.36 3.80 1.33
CA PHE A 52 -0.80 3.41 -0.01
C PHE A 52 -0.46 1.95 -0.32
N ALA A 53 0.76 1.51 -0.03
CA ALA A 53 1.18 0.13 -0.20
C ALA A 53 0.40 -0.86 0.68
N ASN A 54 0.13 -0.49 1.93
CA ASN A 54 -0.72 -1.28 2.83
C ASN A 54 -2.15 -1.43 2.28
N ALA A 55 -2.70 -0.37 1.68
CA ALA A 55 -4.00 -0.41 1.03
C ALA A 55 -3.99 -1.29 -0.23
N CYS A 56 -2.91 -1.26 -1.03
CA CYS A 56 -2.75 -2.16 -2.17
C CYS A 56 -2.81 -3.63 -1.72
N GLY A 57 -1.99 -4.00 -0.74
CA GLY A 57 -1.97 -5.36 -0.21
C GLY A 57 -3.31 -5.78 0.40
N ALA A 58 -3.98 -4.86 1.10
CA ALA A 58 -5.29 -5.13 1.69
C ALA A 58 -6.39 -5.36 0.63
N ILE A 59 -6.44 -4.58 -0.44
CA ILE A 59 -7.44 -4.81 -1.50
C ILE A 59 -7.15 -6.13 -2.21
N THR A 60 -5.88 -6.43 -2.50
CA THR A 60 -5.51 -7.68 -3.19
C THR A 60 -5.99 -8.93 -2.47
N VAL A 61 -6.04 -8.94 -1.13
CA VAL A 61 -6.51 -10.13 -0.43
C VAL A 61 -8.04 -10.33 -0.46
N THR A 62 -8.80 -9.39 -1.02
CA THR A 62 -10.27 -9.46 -1.09
C THR A 62 -10.78 -10.22 -2.31
N GLU A 63 -9.89 -10.53 -3.27
CA GLU A 63 -10.20 -11.28 -4.48
C GLU A 63 -9.28 -12.51 -4.62
N LYS A 64 -9.61 -13.44 -5.53
CA LYS A 64 -8.83 -14.67 -5.74
C LYS A 64 -7.70 -14.48 -6.76
N GLY A 65 -6.53 -15.00 -6.43
CA GLY A 65 -5.35 -15.05 -7.30
C GLY A 65 -4.53 -13.75 -7.29
N ALA A 66 -3.22 -13.86 -7.52
CA ALA A 66 -2.28 -12.73 -7.35
C ALA A 66 -2.50 -11.57 -8.34
N ILE A 67 -2.26 -11.82 -9.63
CA ILE A 67 -2.31 -10.77 -10.67
C ILE A 67 -3.74 -10.26 -10.91
N PRO A 68 -4.78 -11.11 -11.00
CA PRO A 68 -6.14 -10.63 -11.22
C PRO A 68 -6.66 -9.75 -10.08
N ALA A 69 -6.18 -9.97 -8.85
CA ALA A 69 -6.59 -9.21 -7.66
C ALA A 69 -5.74 -7.93 -7.44
N LEU A 70 -4.85 -7.56 -8.35
CA LEU A 70 -4.12 -6.29 -8.22
C LEU A 70 -5.11 -5.11 -8.34
N PRO A 71 -5.11 -4.17 -7.38
CA PRO A 71 -6.06 -3.07 -7.38
C PRO A 71 -5.71 -2.02 -8.43
N THR A 72 -6.74 -1.28 -8.86
CA THR A 72 -6.53 -0.03 -9.58
C THR A 72 -6.11 1.07 -8.61
N LYS A 73 -5.44 2.11 -9.11
CA LYS A 73 -5.07 3.27 -8.29
C LYS A 73 -6.31 3.93 -7.68
N GLU A 74 -7.40 4.00 -8.43
CA GLU A 74 -8.67 4.59 -8.00
C GLU A 74 -9.26 3.82 -6.81
N ALA A 75 -9.27 2.48 -6.86
CA ALA A 75 -9.75 1.65 -5.75
C ALA A 75 -8.94 1.89 -4.47
N VAL A 76 -7.62 2.05 -4.60
CA VAL A 76 -6.74 2.37 -3.47
C VAL A 76 -7.07 3.75 -2.90
N LEU A 77 -7.30 4.77 -3.74
CA LEU A 77 -7.64 6.11 -3.25
C LEU A 77 -9.02 6.16 -2.58
N THR A 78 -9.99 5.39 -3.08
CA THR A 78 -11.31 5.25 -2.45
C THR A 78 -11.19 4.70 -1.04
N ILE A 79 -10.52 3.54 -0.85
CA ILE A 79 -10.38 2.95 0.49
C ILE A 79 -9.60 3.87 1.44
N LEU A 80 -8.58 4.59 0.94
CA LEU A 80 -7.83 5.53 1.76
C LEU A 80 -8.69 6.71 2.23
N THR A 81 -9.60 7.19 1.38
CA THR A 81 -10.55 8.25 1.76
C THR A 81 -11.51 7.75 2.83
N GLU A 82 -12.02 6.52 2.72
CA GLU A 82 -12.96 5.93 3.68
C GLU A 82 -12.36 5.72 5.07
N ILE A 83 -11.06 5.37 5.15
CA ILE A 83 -10.40 5.12 6.44
C ILE A 83 -9.77 6.36 7.08
N THR A 84 -9.70 7.48 6.35
CA THR A 84 -9.16 8.75 6.86
C THR A 84 -10.24 9.80 7.13
N ALA A 85 -11.48 9.53 6.72
CA ALA A 85 -12.69 10.27 7.11
C ALA A 85 -13.08 9.99 8.57
#